data_AF-A0A6J8DYC8-F1
#
_entry.id   AF-A0A6J8DYC8-F1
#
_cell.length_a   1.000
_cell.length_b   1.000
_cell.length_c   1.000
_cell.angle_alpha   90.00
_cell.angle_beta   90.00
_cell.angle_gamma   90.00
#
_symmetry.space_group_name_H-M   'P 1'
#
loop_
_entity.id
_entity.type
_entity.pdbx_description
1 polymer ?
#
loop_
_entity_poly.entity_id
_entity_poly.type
_entity_poly.pdbx_seq_one_letter_code
_entity_poly.pdbx_strand_id
1 'polypeptide(L)'
;MKKCDICFKDFKGDAGIRIHKSKMHKDETLRGAPSKDKGETKTAVQASFGDRQTDDLKFKCEFCDKILETERGLRIHHGRVHQDKTFSGISTYISDGSTAATKDSYAESVSKVELLRSPSVPLDMVVKTDKATVTDQAIDRLSDQLEECKMSKKDASAASQVMNTFAESFLTELNKISKLKWDYFNSGSFYDKTRNSPDEFDLMIYPDVQVSVDFDDKSVPGFYKVKMVSTRVPELDHTVTQKCYITPKAYKTYVFGLFDCVLQKIREGRRVTKRVKSRNSPAYTIDYKAIPGKMAIDVDLVPCFKIDGWPPVAKRLNPKWIAYDNVVHNAMKSCDVVCKKCPHDHPDNNLLWRLSFAKAEKMLMNHANSSGDSKFKKDAFRHIKLSICKIKEKYPEKIQKFSSYCIKQFMFTQFDNWPKESTEEVIIQRNILKQLIEGLEERCIQIISFKMIMSCSLSQRMN
;
A
#
# COMPACT_ATOMS: atom_id res chain seq x y z
N MET A 1 32.35 6.81 -20.55
CA MET A 1 31.51 5.91 -19.71
C MET A 1 30.37 5.38 -20.57
N LYS A 2 29.94 4.14 -20.36
CA LYS A 2 28.86 3.51 -21.13
C LYS A 2 27.71 3.16 -20.17
N LYS A 3 26.46 3.32 -20.59
CA LYS A 3 25.27 3.05 -19.76
C LYS A 3 24.53 1.81 -20.23
N CYS A 4 24.00 1.03 -19.29
CA CYS A 4 23.03 -0.01 -19.62
C CYS A 4 21.74 0.64 -20.14
N ASP A 5 21.25 0.21 -21.29
CA ASP A 5 19.97 0.62 -21.89
C ASP A 5 18.72 0.13 -21.12
N ILE A 6 18.85 -0.88 -20.27
CA ILE A 6 17.73 -1.45 -19.50
C ILE A 6 17.59 -0.78 -18.13
N CYS A 7 18.71 -0.53 -17.42
CA CYS A 7 18.65 0.04 -16.05
C CYS A 7 19.56 1.25 -15.83
N PHE A 8 20.14 1.81 -16.90
CA PHE A 8 20.90 3.08 -16.92
C PHE A 8 22.10 3.18 -15.98
N LYS A 9 22.55 2.06 -15.42
CA LYS A 9 23.76 2.00 -14.60
C LYS A 9 25.00 2.27 -15.45
N ASP A 10 25.90 3.07 -14.92
CA ASP A 10 27.16 3.47 -15.56
C ASP A 10 28.25 2.41 -15.40
N PHE A 11 29.00 2.18 -16.48
CA PHE A 11 30.13 1.25 -16.53
C PHE A 11 31.34 1.89 -17.20
N LYS A 12 32.54 1.45 -16.76
CA LYS A 12 33.81 1.92 -17.30
C LYS A 12 34.08 1.45 -18.74
N GLY A 13 33.40 0.39 -19.22
CA GLY A 13 33.54 -0.11 -20.58
C GLY A 13 32.54 -1.21 -20.94
N ASP A 14 32.58 -1.67 -22.20
CA ASP A 14 31.59 -2.57 -22.79
C ASP A 14 31.60 -3.98 -22.16
N ALA A 15 32.75 -4.42 -21.62
CA ALA A 15 32.84 -5.66 -20.85
C ALA A 15 31.98 -5.61 -19.57
N GLY A 16 31.98 -4.46 -18.88
CA GLY A 16 31.16 -4.24 -17.69
C GLY A 16 29.67 -4.27 -17.98
N ILE A 17 29.26 -3.69 -19.13
CA ILE A 17 27.86 -3.73 -19.59
C ILE A 17 27.42 -5.14 -19.94
N ARG A 18 28.24 -5.91 -20.69
CA ARG A 18 27.89 -7.30 -21.05
C ARG A 18 27.70 -8.20 -19.84
N ILE A 19 28.61 -8.12 -18.86
CA ILE A 19 28.51 -8.90 -17.61
C ILE A 19 27.28 -8.45 -16.82
N HIS A 20 27.02 -7.15 -16.76
CA HIS A 20 25.84 -6.62 -16.10
C HIS A 20 24.54 -7.10 -16.75
N LYS A 21 24.43 -7.00 -18.08
CA LYS A 21 23.26 -7.46 -18.84
C LYS A 21 23.01 -8.94 -18.64
N SER A 22 24.03 -9.79 -18.82
CA SER A 22 23.88 -11.26 -18.65
C SER A 22 23.51 -11.70 -17.24
N LYS A 23 23.89 -10.95 -16.19
CA LYS A 23 23.60 -11.29 -14.79
C LYS A 23 22.30 -10.69 -14.27
N MET A 24 21.99 -9.46 -14.65
CA MET A 24 20.88 -8.69 -14.09
C MET A 24 19.65 -8.67 -15.00
N HIS A 25 19.85 -8.86 -16.30
CA HIS A 25 18.82 -8.81 -17.34
C HIS A 25 18.89 -10.12 -18.14
N LYS A 26 18.58 -11.24 -17.48
CA LYS A 26 18.49 -12.54 -18.16
C LYS A 26 17.31 -12.50 -19.13
N ASP A 27 17.61 -12.38 -20.41
CA ASP A 27 16.70 -12.63 -21.52
C ASP A 27 16.95 -14.05 -22.05
N GLU A 28 15.89 -14.83 -22.29
CA GLU A 28 15.95 -16.23 -22.74
C GLU A 28 16.26 -16.35 -24.26
N THR A 29 16.60 -15.26 -24.93
CA THR A 29 16.57 -15.15 -26.39
C THR A 29 17.95 -15.00 -27.05
N LEU A 30 18.94 -15.82 -26.69
CA LEU A 30 20.14 -16.03 -27.53
C LEU A 30 20.63 -17.49 -27.49
N ARG A 31 19.94 -18.37 -28.23
CA ARG A 31 20.53 -19.59 -28.80
C ARG A 31 20.62 -19.41 -30.32
N GLY A 32 21.83 -19.55 -30.86
CA GLY A 32 22.19 -19.43 -32.28
C GLY A 32 23.12 -18.22 -32.47
N ALA A 33 24.37 -18.32 -32.96
CA ALA A 33 25.08 -19.34 -33.72
C ALA A 33 26.61 -19.22 -33.44
N PRO A 34 27.50 -20.05 -34.05
CA PRO A 34 28.77 -20.46 -33.45
C PRO A 34 29.92 -19.49 -33.72
N SER A 35 30.94 -19.53 -32.85
CA SER A 35 32.26 -18.99 -33.16
C SER A 35 33.32 -20.01 -32.74
N LYS A 36 33.96 -20.60 -33.75
CA LYS A 36 35.30 -21.19 -33.64
C LYS A 36 36.27 -20.05 -33.33
N ASP A 37 37.05 -20.15 -32.27
CA ASP A 37 38.47 -20.49 -32.40
C ASP A 37 39.16 -20.67 -31.04
N LYS A 38 40.20 -21.48 -31.09
CA LYS A 38 40.99 -22.08 -30.01
C LYS A 38 41.83 -21.07 -29.24
N GLY A 39 42.16 -21.41 -27.99
CA GLY A 39 43.23 -20.76 -27.23
C GLY A 39 43.23 -21.17 -25.76
N GLU A 40 43.79 -22.35 -25.46
CA GLU A 40 44.12 -22.77 -24.10
C GLU A 40 45.19 -21.85 -23.49
N THR A 41 45.06 -21.52 -22.20
CA THR A 41 46.15 -21.67 -21.22
C THR A 41 45.64 -21.43 -19.80
N LYS A 42 45.99 -22.37 -18.93
CA LYS A 42 45.79 -22.37 -17.49
C LYS A 42 46.69 -21.31 -16.84
N THR A 43 46.20 -20.58 -15.85
CA THR A 43 47.01 -20.30 -14.64
C THR A 43 46.09 -19.94 -13.48
N ALA A 44 46.20 -20.73 -12.42
CA ALA A 44 45.67 -20.43 -11.11
C ALA A 44 46.53 -19.34 -10.47
N VAL A 45 45.90 -18.31 -9.89
CA VAL A 45 46.52 -17.50 -8.84
C VAL A 45 45.45 -17.21 -7.80
N GLN A 46 45.59 -17.89 -6.67
CA GLN A 46 45.02 -17.51 -5.39
C GLN A 46 45.59 -16.15 -4.98
N ALA A 47 44.73 -15.25 -4.53
CA ALA A 47 45.14 -14.15 -3.66
C ALA A 47 44.06 -13.94 -2.59
N SER A 48 44.40 -14.39 -1.40
CA SER A 48 43.75 -14.23 -0.10
C SER A 48 43.87 -12.80 0.43
N PHE A 49 42.76 -12.21 0.89
CA PHE A 49 42.64 -11.13 1.87
C PHE A 49 41.16 -11.13 2.31
N GLY A 50 40.75 -11.16 3.56
CA GLY A 50 41.43 -11.23 4.83
C GLY A 50 40.39 -11.67 5.87
N ASP A 51 40.89 -12.35 6.88
CA ASP A 51 40.21 -13.01 7.96
C ASP A 51 39.35 -12.05 8.81
N ARG A 52 38.15 -12.49 9.17
CA ARG A 52 37.36 -11.92 10.26
C ARG A 52 36.68 -13.10 10.94
N GLN A 53 37.23 -13.46 12.11
CA GLN A 53 36.64 -14.38 13.07
C GLN A 53 35.12 -14.16 13.17
N THR A 54 34.37 -15.22 12.92
CA THR A 54 32.98 -15.36 13.35
C THR A 54 32.82 -16.76 13.89
N ASP A 55 32.34 -16.83 15.13
CA ASP A 55 32.15 -18.03 15.94
C ASP A 55 31.54 -19.22 15.18
N ASP A 56 31.92 -20.44 15.60
CA ASP A 56 31.57 -21.75 15.05
C ASP A 56 30.05 -22.03 15.00
N LEU A 57 29.34 -21.36 14.10
CA LEU A 57 27.92 -21.59 13.85
C LEU A 57 27.75 -22.75 12.86
N LYS A 58 27.43 -23.93 13.37
CA LYS A 58 27.01 -25.10 12.57
C LYS A 58 25.51 -25.03 12.27
N PHE A 59 25.12 -25.28 11.01
CA PHE A 59 23.76 -25.18 10.50
C PHE A 59 23.14 -26.57 10.32
N LYS A 60 22.15 -26.94 11.14
CA LYS A 60 21.43 -28.21 11.04
C LYS A 60 20.25 -28.10 10.04
N CYS A 61 20.07 -29.11 9.21
CA CYS A 61 18.89 -29.21 8.36
C CYS A 61 17.65 -29.58 9.19
N GLU A 62 16.52 -28.93 8.91
CA GLU A 62 15.25 -29.18 9.60
C GLU A 62 14.51 -30.42 9.05
N PHE A 63 14.84 -30.85 7.83
CA PHE A 63 14.21 -31.97 7.16
C PHE A 63 15.02 -33.27 7.26
N CYS A 64 16.30 -33.20 7.67
CA CYS A 64 17.14 -34.34 7.99
C CYS A 64 18.23 -33.97 8.99
N ASP A 65 18.82 -34.94 9.69
CA ASP A 65 19.80 -34.66 10.76
C ASP A 65 21.20 -34.22 10.27
N LYS A 66 21.32 -33.74 9.02
CA LYS A 66 22.61 -33.31 8.46
C LYS A 66 23.01 -31.93 8.99
N ILE A 67 24.24 -31.83 9.49
CA ILE A 67 24.86 -30.59 9.99
C ILE A 67 25.87 -30.08 8.95
N LEU A 68 25.81 -28.78 8.63
CA LEU A 68 26.60 -28.14 7.59
C LEU A 68 27.29 -26.91 8.17
N GLU A 69 28.55 -26.68 7.81
CA GLU A 69 29.38 -25.62 8.40
C GLU A 69 29.01 -24.20 7.91
N THR A 70 28.18 -24.10 6.87
CA THR A 70 27.79 -22.79 6.31
C THR A 70 26.32 -22.76 5.91
N GLU A 71 25.68 -21.60 6.08
CA GLU A 71 24.30 -21.34 5.65
C GLU A 71 24.12 -21.59 4.13
N ARG A 72 25.15 -21.24 3.34
CA ARG A 72 25.18 -21.52 1.91
C ARG A 72 25.15 -23.02 1.63
N GLY A 73 25.88 -23.82 2.40
CA GLY A 73 25.84 -25.28 2.34
C GLY A 73 24.44 -25.82 2.62
N LEU A 74 23.77 -25.30 3.66
CA LEU A 74 22.40 -25.68 4.00
C LEU A 74 21.39 -25.36 2.89
N ARG A 75 21.51 -24.18 2.27
CA ARG A 75 20.62 -23.78 1.17
C ARG A 75 20.80 -24.66 -0.07
N ILE A 76 22.03 -25.03 -0.40
CA ILE A 76 22.32 -25.96 -1.51
C ILE A 76 21.80 -27.36 -1.18
N HIS A 77 21.98 -27.81 0.06
CA HIS A 77 21.47 -29.10 0.52
C HIS A 77 19.94 -29.17 0.39
N HIS A 78 19.20 -28.15 0.82
CA HIS A 78 17.73 -28.09 0.65
C HIS A 78 17.32 -28.14 -0.82
N GLY A 79 17.97 -27.34 -1.68
CA GLY A 79 17.67 -27.32 -3.11
C GLY A 79 18.03 -28.61 -3.87
N ARG A 80 18.83 -29.50 -3.28
CA ARG A 80 19.21 -30.78 -3.92
C ARG A 80 18.54 -32.00 -3.31
N VAL A 81 18.29 -31.98 -2.00
CA VAL A 81 17.80 -33.15 -1.24
C VAL A 81 16.33 -33.00 -0.87
N HIS A 82 15.79 -31.78 -0.82
CA HIS A 82 14.40 -31.50 -0.40
C HIS A 82 13.64 -30.67 -1.43
N GLN A 83 13.80 -31.01 -2.72
CA GLN A 83 13.37 -30.20 -3.88
C GLN A 83 11.91 -29.72 -3.89
N ASP A 84 11.02 -30.33 -3.09
CA ASP A 84 9.60 -29.98 -3.01
C ASP A 84 9.14 -29.31 -1.71
N LYS A 85 10.06 -28.74 -0.89
CA LYS A 85 9.68 -28.02 0.34
C LYS A 85 10.27 -26.62 0.40
N THR A 86 9.41 -25.61 0.65
CA THR A 86 9.80 -24.20 0.71
C THR A 86 10.64 -23.92 1.97
N PHE A 87 11.91 -23.55 1.78
CA PHE A 87 12.82 -23.12 2.84
C PHE A 87 12.34 -21.81 3.50
N SER A 88 11.77 -21.90 4.70
CA SER A 88 11.63 -20.75 5.61
C SER A 88 12.88 -20.69 6.47
N GLY A 89 13.86 -19.86 6.11
CA GLY A 89 15.13 -19.77 6.81
C GLY A 89 14.97 -19.26 8.26
N ILE A 90 14.68 -20.18 9.19
CA ILE A 90 14.67 -19.94 10.62
C ILE A 90 15.95 -20.54 11.19
N SER A 91 16.83 -19.67 11.69
CA SER A 91 17.98 -20.06 12.50
C SER A 91 17.46 -20.57 13.84
N THR A 92 17.61 -21.87 14.11
CA THR A 92 17.39 -22.44 15.45
C THR A 92 18.73 -22.69 16.11
N TYR A 93 19.02 -21.92 17.15
CA TYR A 93 20.21 -22.04 17.98
C TYR A 93 20.07 -23.33 18.82
N ILE A 94 21.01 -24.26 18.69
CA ILE A 94 21.04 -25.46 19.53
C ILE A 94 21.88 -25.11 20.76
N SER A 95 21.20 -24.81 21.87
CA SER A 95 21.76 -24.98 23.22
C SER A 95 21.29 -26.33 23.76
N ASP A 96 22.22 -27.11 24.31
CA ASP A 96 22.02 -28.45 24.83
C ASP A 96 20.81 -28.55 25.77
N GLY A 97 19.93 -29.54 25.51
CA GLY A 97 18.78 -29.82 26.37
C GLY A 97 17.81 -30.83 25.77
N SER A 98 17.95 -32.08 26.19
CA SER A 98 17.15 -33.26 25.82
C SER A 98 15.65 -33.15 26.11
N THR A 99 14.78 -33.69 25.25
CA THR A 99 13.81 -34.79 25.51
C THR A 99 12.82 -34.98 24.36
N ALA A 100 12.18 -36.15 24.33
CA ALA A 100 11.78 -36.93 23.16
C ALA A 100 10.28 -36.89 22.78
N ALA A 101 9.99 -37.57 21.65
CA ALA A 101 8.73 -38.22 21.22
C ALA A 101 7.65 -37.32 20.57
N THR A 102 6.88 -37.71 19.54
CA THR A 102 6.78 -38.87 18.62
C THR A 102 5.87 -38.44 17.44
N LYS A 103 5.98 -39.15 16.29
CA LYS A 103 5.20 -38.99 15.05
C LYS A 103 3.83 -39.69 15.13
N ASP A 104 2.89 -39.33 14.24
CA ASP A 104 2.05 -40.22 13.37
C ASP A 104 0.98 -39.37 12.62
N SER A 105 1.09 -39.15 11.30
CA SER A 105 0.46 -39.86 10.14
C SER A 105 -1.06 -39.63 10.00
N TYR A 106 -1.60 -38.88 9.02
CA TYR A 106 -1.82 -39.08 7.57
C TYR A 106 -3.13 -39.83 7.19
N ALA A 107 -3.85 -39.22 6.22
CA ALA A 107 -5.03 -39.66 5.44
C ALA A 107 -6.41 -39.72 6.13
N GLU A 108 -7.40 -38.98 5.62
CA GLU A 108 -8.39 -39.52 4.66
C GLU A 108 -9.36 -38.43 4.16
N SER A 109 -9.92 -38.69 2.98
CA SER A 109 -10.53 -37.80 1.99
C SER A 109 -12.03 -37.51 2.17
N VAL A 110 -12.43 -36.32 1.71
CA VAL A 110 -13.61 -35.95 0.88
C VAL A 110 -15.01 -36.50 1.26
N SER A 111 -15.97 -35.56 1.25
CA SER A 111 -17.42 -35.70 1.11
C SER A 111 -18.26 -36.10 2.33
N LYS A 112 -18.77 -35.07 3.04
CA LYS A 112 -20.19 -35.00 3.41
C LYS A 112 -20.55 -33.58 3.88
N VAL A 113 -21.38 -32.91 3.09
CA VAL A 113 -22.15 -31.75 3.56
C VAL A 113 -23.26 -32.32 4.44
N GLU A 114 -23.14 -32.12 5.75
CA GLU A 114 -24.22 -32.45 6.68
C GLU A 114 -24.38 -31.26 7.63
N LEU A 115 -25.55 -30.61 7.52
CA LEU A 115 -26.02 -29.58 8.42
C LEU A 115 -25.97 -30.11 9.86
N LEU A 116 -24.95 -29.71 10.61
CA LEU A 116 -24.92 -29.92 12.06
C LEU A 116 -25.11 -28.58 12.75
N ARG A 117 -26.36 -28.36 13.14
CA ARG A 117 -26.72 -27.52 14.29
C ARG A 117 -25.81 -27.88 15.46
N SER A 118 -25.29 -26.88 16.13
CA SER A 118 -24.48 -26.98 17.33
C SER A 118 -24.83 -25.77 18.22
N PRO A 119 -24.67 -25.90 19.55
CA PRO A 119 -25.80 -25.89 20.46
C PRO A 119 -26.03 -24.52 21.09
N SER A 120 -27.27 -24.26 21.49
CA SER A 120 -27.63 -23.15 22.37
C SER A 120 -26.85 -23.28 23.69
N VAL A 121 -25.84 -22.44 23.86
CA VAL A 121 -25.21 -22.21 25.17
C VAL A 121 -26.14 -21.29 25.97
N PRO A 122 -26.42 -21.60 27.25
CA PRO A 122 -27.35 -20.83 28.09
C PRO A 122 -26.94 -19.37 28.21
N LEU A 123 -27.94 -18.52 28.06
CA LEU A 123 -27.89 -17.07 28.10
C LEU A 123 -27.79 -16.55 29.55
N ASP A 124 -26.81 -16.97 30.34
CA ASP A 124 -26.66 -16.47 31.73
C ASP A 124 -25.19 -16.37 32.15
N MET A 125 -24.48 -15.41 31.55
CA MET A 125 -23.49 -14.61 32.27
C MET A 125 -23.61 -13.17 31.76
N VAL A 126 -24.67 -12.52 32.23
CA VAL A 126 -24.78 -11.06 32.21
C VAL A 126 -23.63 -10.52 33.05
N VAL A 127 -22.48 -10.27 32.43
CA VAL A 127 -21.63 -9.18 32.89
C VAL A 127 -22.50 -7.96 32.74
N LYS A 128 -23.06 -7.49 33.86
CA LYS A 128 -23.66 -6.16 33.95
C LYS A 128 -22.52 -5.17 33.69
N THR A 129 -22.23 -4.92 32.43
CA THR A 129 -21.52 -3.70 32.04
C THR A 129 -22.53 -2.61 32.25
N ASP A 130 -22.37 -1.88 33.35
CA ASP A 130 -23.04 -0.60 33.56
C ASP A 130 -23.06 0.14 32.23
N LYS A 131 -24.25 0.58 31.82
CA LYS A 131 -24.44 1.51 30.71
C LYS A 131 -23.63 2.76 31.04
N ALA A 132 -22.36 2.77 30.65
CA ALA A 132 -21.46 3.87 30.91
C ALA A 132 -22.03 5.10 30.18
N THR A 133 -22.65 5.97 30.95
CA THR A 133 -22.68 7.40 30.72
C THR A 133 -21.23 7.81 30.50
N VAL A 134 -20.81 7.86 29.24
CA VAL A 134 -19.68 8.69 28.82
C VAL A 134 -20.09 10.08 29.28
N THR A 135 -19.48 10.53 30.37
CA THR A 135 -19.79 11.80 31.01
C THR A 135 -19.37 12.93 30.08
N ASP A 136 -20.12 14.02 30.05
CA ASP A 136 -19.83 15.19 29.21
C ASP A 136 -18.39 15.70 29.43
N GLN A 137 -17.85 15.51 30.65
CA GLN A 137 -16.45 15.75 31.00
C GLN A 137 -15.41 14.93 30.22
N ALA A 138 -15.73 13.73 29.76
CA ALA A 138 -14.83 12.94 28.92
C ALA A 138 -14.80 13.48 27.48
N ILE A 139 -15.85 14.18 27.09
CA ILE A 139 -16.05 14.71 25.74
C ILE A 139 -15.47 16.12 25.65
N ASP A 140 -15.68 16.97 26.65
CA ASP A 140 -14.97 18.24 26.77
C ASP A 140 -13.45 18.02 26.74
N ARG A 141 -12.96 17.00 27.47
CA ARG A 141 -11.55 16.59 27.41
C ARG A 141 -11.08 16.15 26.03
N LEU A 142 -11.95 15.56 25.21
CA LEU A 142 -11.59 15.17 23.83
C LEU A 142 -11.61 16.36 22.87
N SER A 143 -12.53 17.31 23.07
CA SER A 143 -12.63 18.56 22.31
C SER A 143 -11.44 19.49 22.61
N ASP A 144 -11.07 19.64 23.89
CA ASP A 144 -9.88 20.38 24.31
C ASP A 144 -8.61 19.76 23.71
N GLN A 145 -8.50 18.43 23.79
CA GLN A 145 -7.40 17.70 23.15
C GLN A 145 -7.37 17.87 21.63
N LEU A 146 -8.51 18.08 20.96
CA LEU A 146 -8.53 18.35 19.53
C LEU A 146 -7.96 19.73 19.22
N GLU A 147 -8.37 20.76 19.96
CA GLU A 147 -7.85 22.10 19.77
C GLU A 147 -6.35 22.16 20.11
N GLU A 148 -5.88 21.41 21.11
CA GLU A 148 -4.45 21.22 21.39
C GLU A 148 -3.72 20.47 20.26
N CYS A 149 -4.35 19.45 19.66
CA CYS A 149 -3.77 18.68 18.55
C CYS A 149 -3.88 19.39 17.19
N LYS A 150 -4.53 20.54 17.13
CA LYS A 150 -4.78 21.24 15.86
C LYS A 150 -3.47 21.83 15.36
N MET A 151 -3.04 21.38 14.19
CA MET A 151 -1.84 21.91 13.55
C MET A 151 -1.95 23.42 13.39
N SER A 152 -0.92 24.15 13.84
CA SER A 152 -0.87 25.59 13.67
C SER A 152 -0.89 25.95 12.19
N LYS A 153 -1.62 27.01 11.82
CA LYS A 153 -1.67 27.49 10.43
C LYS A 153 -0.27 27.81 9.87
N LYS A 154 0.62 28.29 10.75
CA LYS A 154 2.00 28.62 10.41
C LYS A 154 2.81 27.37 10.04
N ASP A 155 2.73 26.30 10.85
CA ASP A 155 3.44 25.05 10.58
C ASP A 155 2.87 24.34 9.34
N ALA A 156 1.54 24.34 9.18
CA ALA A 156 0.89 23.82 7.98
C ALA A 156 1.35 24.54 6.71
N SER A 157 1.43 25.86 6.76
CA SER A 157 1.90 26.70 5.64
C SER A 157 3.37 26.44 5.31
N ALA A 158 4.24 26.44 6.33
CA ALA A 158 5.66 26.18 6.16
C ALA A 158 5.94 24.79 5.57
N ALA A 159 5.25 23.76 6.06
CA ALA A 159 5.38 22.41 5.53
C ALA A 159 4.84 22.29 4.10
N SER A 160 3.71 22.94 3.80
CA SER A 160 3.18 22.99 2.43
C SER A 160 4.16 23.63 1.46
N GLN A 161 4.79 24.74 1.86
CA GLN A 161 5.77 25.43 1.03
C GLN A 161 6.99 24.54 0.74
N VAL A 162 7.53 23.92 1.78
CA VAL A 162 8.64 22.95 1.66
C VAL A 162 8.30 21.81 0.70
N MET A 163 7.09 21.25 0.84
CA MET A 163 6.65 20.12 0.02
C MET A 163 6.34 20.52 -1.42
N ASN A 164 5.80 21.72 -1.65
CA ASN A 164 5.59 22.22 -3.01
C ASN A 164 6.94 22.43 -3.72
N THR A 165 7.93 23.02 -3.06
CA THR A 165 9.29 23.17 -3.64
C THR A 165 9.91 21.82 -3.96
N PHE A 166 9.75 20.82 -3.08
CA PHE A 166 10.19 19.46 -3.34
C PHE A 166 9.47 18.86 -4.57
N ALA A 167 8.14 18.91 -4.60
CA ALA A 167 7.34 18.32 -5.67
C ALA A 167 7.62 18.97 -7.03
N GLU A 168 7.76 20.29 -7.08
CA GLU A 168 8.10 21.04 -8.30
C GLU A 168 9.51 20.70 -8.80
N SER A 169 10.51 20.66 -7.92
CA SER A 169 11.88 20.29 -8.28
C SER A 169 11.96 18.84 -8.76
N PHE A 170 11.26 17.93 -8.07
CA PHE A 170 11.16 16.53 -8.42
C PHE A 170 10.51 16.35 -9.80
N LEU A 171 9.35 16.96 -10.02
CA LEU A 171 8.61 16.85 -11.27
C LEU A 171 9.38 17.47 -12.44
N THR A 172 10.05 18.61 -12.21
CA THR A 172 10.87 19.28 -13.21
C THR A 172 12.00 18.38 -13.69
N GLU A 173 12.72 17.74 -12.78
CA GLU A 173 13.81 16.83 -13.15
C GLU A 173 13.30 15.52 -13.74
N LEU A 174 12.17 14.98 -13.25
CA LEU A 174 11.52 13.79 -13.82
C LEU A 174 11.18 14.02 -15.30
N ASN A 175 10.59 15.16 -15.63
CA ASN A 175 10.26 15.56 -17.00
C ASN A 175 11.48 15.82 -17.90
N LYS A 176 12.68 16.04 -17.33
CA LYS A 176 13.91 16.15 -18.14
C LYS A 176 14.50 14.79 -18.50
N ILE A 177 14.35 13.80 -17.63
CA ILE A 177 14.97 12.47 -17.81
C ILE A 177 14.06 11.47 -18.52
N SER A 178 12.75 11.70 -18.47
CA SER A 178 11.72 10.89 -19.13
C SER A 178 11.32 11.51 -20.46
N LYS A 179 10.93 10.69 -21.45
CA LYS A 179 10.29 11.15 -22.69
C LYS A 179 8.79 11.36 -22.51
N LEU A 180 8.19 10.72 -21.52
CA LEU A 180 6.84 10.99 -21.08
C LEU A 180 6.76 12.32 -20.33
N LYS A 181 5.66 13.05 -20.55
CA LYS A 181 5.25 14.15 -19.70
C LYS A 181 4.64 13.58 -18.42
N TRP A 182 5.11 14.04 -17.28
CA TRP A 182 4.65 13.66 -15.95
C TRP A 182 3.97 14.84 -15.26
N ASP A 183 3.00 14.50 -14.43
CA ASP A 183 2.34 15.43 -13.52
C ASP A 183 2.04 14.70 -12.19
N TYR A 184 1.59 15.45 -11.18
CA TYR A 184 1.30 14.90 -9.87
C TYR A 184 -0.04 15.41 -9.31
N PHE A 185 -0.48 14.76 -8.24
CA PHE A 185 -1.63 15.15 -7.46
C PHE A 185 -1.34 15.01 -5.97
N ASN A 186 -1.51 16.13 -5.27
CA ASN A 186 -1.41 16.20 -3.81
C ASN A 186 -2.61 15.50 -3.16
N SER A 187 -2.37 14.33 -2.55
CA SER A 187 -3.39 13.44 -1.99
C SER A 187 -3.16 13.18 -0.50
N GLY A 188 -4.09 12.48 0.14
CA GLY A 188 -3.89 12.02 1.51
C GLY A 188 -4.27 13.04 2.59
N SER A 189 -4.09 12.63 3.84
CA SER A 189 -4.78 13.25 4.97
C SER A 189 -4.34 14.69 5.27
N PHE A 190 -3.11 15.07 4.91
CA PHE A 190 -2.64 16.45 5.01
C PHE A 190 -3.44 17.38 4.11
N TYR A 191 -3.54 17.05 2.81
CA TYR A 191 -4.27 17.87 1.83
C TYR A 191 -5.79 17.74 1.91
N ASP A 192 -6.28 16.64 2.50
CA ASP A 192 -7.67 16.52 2.93
C ASP A 192 -7.97 17.41 4.15
N LYS A 193 -6.95 18.02 4.78
CA LYS A 193 -7.02 18.75 6.06
C LYS A 193 -7.61 17.89 7.18
N THR A 194 -7.22 16.63 7.27
CA THR A 194 -7.70 15.67 8.29
C THR A 194 -6.55 15.08 9.12
N ARG A 195 -5.43 15.81 9.13
CA ARG A 195 -4.21 15.48 9.84
C ARG A 195 -3.86 16.59 10.82
N ASN A 196 -3.20 16.19 11.90
CA ASN A 196 -2.88 17.05 13.04
C ASN A 196 -1.38 17.39 13.12
N SER A 197 -0.57 16.79 12.24
CA SER A 197 0.87 16.99 12.13
C SER A 197 1.29 17.08 10.66
N PRO A 198 2.29 17.90 10.30
CA PRO A 198 2.79 18.02 8.93
C PRO A 198 3.92 17.01 8.65
N ASP A 199 3.76 15.78 9.10
CA ASP A 199 4.83 14.77 9.12
C ASP A 199 4.68 13.68 8.05
N GLU A 200 3.54 13.57 7.36
CA GLU A 200 3.46 12.74 6.14
C GLU A 200 2.60 13.32 5.02
N PHE A 201 3.11 13.13 3.79
CA PHE A 201 2.56 13.64 2.54
C PHE A 201 2.48 12.54 1.48
N ASP A 202 1.36 12.49 0.77
CA ASP A 202 1.13 11.53 -0.31
C ASP A 202 1.07 12.23 -1.68
N LEU A 203 2.03 11.94 -2.55
CA LEU A 203 2.08 12.44 -3.93
C LEU A 203 1.74 11.33 -4.91
N MET A 204 0.61 11.44 -5.60
CA MET A 204 0.28 10.55 -6.72
C MET A 204 0.95 11.08 -7.98
N ILE A 205 1.80 10.29 -8.62
CA ILE A 205 2.62 10.69 -9.77
C ILE A 205 2.19 9.86 -10.98
N TYR A 206 1.83 10.52 -12.06
CA TYR A 206 1.27 9.86 -13.24
C TYR A 206 1.84 10.46 -14.53
N PRO A 207 2.05 9.64 -15.55
CA PRO A 207 2.40 10.12 -16.88
C PRO A 207 1.13 10.53 -17.64
N ASP A 208 1.31 11.43 -18.61
CA ASP A 208 0.29 11.83 -19.58
C ASP A 208 0.15 10.73 -20.64
N VAL A 209 -0.48 9.62 -20.24
CA VAL A 209 -0.67 8.42 -21.05
C VAL A 209 -2.10 7.92 -20.87
N GLN A 210 -2.76 7.66 -21.99
CA GLN A 210 -4.11 7.10 -21.99
C GLN A 210 -4.08 5.59 -21.76
N VAL A 211 -4.81 5.15 -20.73
CA VAL A 211 -5.00 3.75 -20.40
C VAL A 211 -6.49 3.42 -20.32
N SER A 212 -6.83 2.16 -20.54
CA SER A 212 -8.18 1.64 -20.32
C SER A 212 -8.17 0.54 -19.26
N VAL A 213 -9.31 0.36 -18.61
CA VAL A 213 -9.50 -0.66 -17.57
C VAL A 213 -10.42 -1.75 -18.09
N ASP A 214 -10.02 -2.98 -17.86
CA ASP A 214 -10.81 -4.16 -18.16
C ASP A 214 -11.74 -4.46 -16.98
N PHE A 215 -12.97 -3.95 -17.04
CA PHE A 215 -14.02 -4.19 -16.03
C PHE A 215 -14.69 -5.55 -16.28
N ASP A 216 -13.93 -6.63 -16.16
CA ASP A 216 -14.45 -8.00 -16.19
C ASP A 216 -15.12 -8.34 -14.85
N ASP A 217 -16.36 -8.84 -14.88
CA ASP A 217 -17.18 -9.24 -13.73
C ASP A 217 -16.54 -10.37 -12.89
N LYS A 218 -15.55 -11.09 -13.44
CA LYS A 218 -14.78 -12.10 -12.69
C LYS A 218 -13.68 -11.51 -11.80
N SER A 219 -13.41 -10.22 -11.91
CA SER A 219 -12.32 -9.57 -11.17
C SER A 219 -12.70 -9.37 -9.70
N VAL A 220 -11.71 -9.48 -8.81
CA VAL A 220 -11.87 -9.11 -7.40
C VAL A 220 -12.27 -7.63 -7.31
N PRO A 221 -13.38 -7.25 -6.64
CA PRO A 221 -13.82 -5.87 -6.59
C PRO A 221 -12.74 -4.90 -6.14
N GLY A 222 -12.57 -3.82 -6.91
CA GLY A 222 -11.52 -2.82 -6.70
C GLY A 222 -10.16 -3.18 -7.31
N PHE A 223 -10.00 -4.36 -7.91
CA PHE A 223 -8.78 -4.77 -8.62
C PHE A 223 -9.09 -5.13 -10.07
N TYR A 224 -8.39 -4.49 -11.01
CA TYR A 224 -8.65 -4.66 -12.44
C TYR A 224 -7.36 -4.69 -13.26
N LYS A 225 -7.45 -5.26 -14.47
CA LYS A 225 -6.36 -5.23 -15.44
C LYS A 225 -6.39 -3.89 -16.20
N VAL A 226 -5.20 -3.36 -16.48
CA VAL A 226 -5.04 -2.06 -17.17
C VAL A 226 -4.38 -2.30 -18.53
N LYS A 227 -4.95 -1.74 -19.59
CA LYS A 227 -4.44 -1.84 -20.97
C LYS A 227 -3.93 -0.49 -21.45
N MET A 228 -2.84 -0.51 -22.21
CA MET A 228 -2.43 0.65 -23.00
C MET A 228 -3.41 0.87 -24.16
N VAL A 229 -3.91 2.11 -24.33
CA VAL A 229 -4.77 2.46 -25.46
C VAL A 229 -3.89 2.83 -26.64
N SER A 230 -3.83 1.96 -27.66
CA SER A 230 -3.34 2.07 -29.07
C SER A 230 -2.07 2.88 -29.39
N THR A 231 -1.85 4.04 -28.77
CA THR A 231 -0.66 4.84 -28.90
C THR A 231 0.54 4.09 -28.34
N ARG A 232 1.46 3.71 -29.22
CA ARG A 232 2.73 3.11 -28.81
C ARG A 232 3.51 4.10 -27.94
N VAL A 233 3.89 3.66 -26.74
CA VAL A 233 4.73 4.43 -25.82
C VAL A 233 6.03 3.64 -25.62
N PRO A 234 7.08 3.88 -26.45
CA PRO A 234 8.30 3.07 -26.45
C PRO A 234 8.98 2.96 -25.09
N GLU A 235 8.90 4.02 -24.28
CA GLU A 235 9.44 4.05 -22.93
C GLU A 235 8.80 3.01 -22.00
N LEU A 236 7.53 2.69 -22.22
CA LEU A 236 6.77 1.72 -21.42
C LEU A 236 6.67 0.33 -22.07
N ASP A 237 7.20 0.10 -23.28
CA ASP A 237 7.09 -1.17 -24.02
C ASP A 237 7.50 -2.38 -23.13
N HIS A 238 8.57 -2.24 -22.33
CA HIS A 238 9.06 -3.29 -21.42
C HIS A 238 8.15 -3.60 -20.23
N THR A 239 7.14 -2.76 -19.98
CA THR A 239 6.16 -2.94 -18.90
C THR A 239 4.86 -3.59 -19.39
N VAL A 240 4.69 -3.69 -20.71
CA VAL A 240 3.45 -4.09 -21.38
C VAL A 240 3.59 -5.51 -21.91
N THR A 241 2.56 -6.32 -21.70
CA THR A 241 2.48 -7.70 -22.24
C THR A 241 2.10 -7.70 -23.73
N GLN A 242 2.24 -8.85 -24.39
CA GLN A 242 1.78 -9.04 -25.78
C GLN A 242 0.29 -8.74 -25.99
N LYS A 243 -0.54 -8.87 -24.94
CA LYS A 243 -1.98 -8.56 -24.96
C LYS A 243 -2.28 -7.09 -24.58
N CYS A 244 -1.28 -6.22 -24.63
CA CYS A 244 -1.34 -4.80 -24.28
C CYS A 244 -1.66 -4.48 -22.80
N TYR A 245 -1.66 -5.48 -21.90
CA TYR A 245 -1.81 -5.22 -20.47
C TYR A 245 -0.52 -4.70 -19.85
N ILE A 246 -0.62 -3.66 -19.02
CA ILE A 246 0.50 -3.11 -18.26
C ILE A 246 0.68 -3.92 -16.98
N THR A 247 1.89 -4.42 -16.74
CA THR A 247 2.21 -5.17 -15.53
C THR A 247 2.57 -4.20 -14.39
N PRO A 248 1.86 -4.22 -13.23
CA PRO A 248 2.16 -3.34 -12.11
C PRO A 248 3.59 -3.49 -11.61
N LYS A 249 4.14 -4.71 -11.61
CA LYS A 249 5.49 -4.98 -11.09
C LYS A 249 6.57 -4.34 -11.97
N ALA A 250 6.51 -4.51 -13.30
CA ALA A 250 7.51 -3.93 -14.19
C ALA A 250 7.39 -2.41 -14.21
N TYR A 251 6.17 -1.87 -14.32
CA TYR A 251 5.93 -0.43 -14.27
C TYR A 251 6.44 0.20 -12.97
N LYS A 252 6.09 -0.38 -11.81
CA LYS A 252 6.59 0.09 -10.52
C LYS A 252 8.12 0.07 -10.44
N THR A 253 8.75 -0.99 -10.92
CA THR A 253 10.21 -1.12 -10.91
C THR A 253 10.86 -0.04 -11.77
N TYR A 254 10.32 0.18 -12.96
CA TYR A 254 10.74 1.22 -13.89
C TYR A 254 10.65 2.62 -13.26
N VAL A 255 9.46 3.00 -12.79
CA VAL A 255 9.20 4.33 -12.24
C VAL A 255 9.99 4.56 -10.94
N PHE A 256 10.16 3.54 -10.10
CA PHE A 256 11.00 3.66 -8.90
C PHE A 256 12.47 3.90 -9.26
N GLY A 257 12.95 3.32 -10.37
CA GLY A 257 14.27 3.62 -10.92
C GLY A 257 14.40 5.07 -11.38
N LEU A 258 13.36 5.63 -12.02
CA LEU A 258 13.32 7.06 -12.34
C LEU A 258 13.37 7.92 -11.07
N PHE A 259 12.60 7.56 -10.04
CA PHE A 259 12.57 8.28 -8.77
C PHE A 259 13.96 8.26 -8.09
N ASP A 260 14.62 7.10 -8.05
CA ASP A 260 16.01 6.98 -7.56
C ASP A 260 16.95 7.93 -8.33
N CYS A 261 16.81 8.03 -9.66
CA CYS A 261 17.62 8.94 -10.48
C CYS A 261 17.33 10.42 -10.19
N VAL A 262 16.05 10.80 -10.11
CA VAL A 262 15.63 12.19 -9.82
C VAL A 262 16.15 12.65 -8.46
N LEU A 263 16.02 11.82 -7.43
CA LEU A 263 16.47 12.15 -6.07
C LEU A 263 17.98 12.36 -6.00
N GLN A 264 18.79 11.72 -6.85
CA GLN A 264 20.24 11.97 -6.91
C GLN A 264 20.59 13.31 -7.58
N LYS A 265 19.68 13.87 -8.39
CA LYS A 265 19.92 15.06 -9.21
C LYS A 265 19.40 16.35 -8.58
N ILE A 266 18.33 16.28 -7.78
CA ILE A 266 17.74 17.46 -7.14
C ILE A 266 18.42 17.80 -5.81
N ARG A 267 18.40 19.08 -5.41
CA ARG A 267 19.06 19.53 -4.17
C ARG A 267 18.41 18.90 -2.94
N GLU A 268 17.10 18.78 -2.95
CA GLU A 268 16.26 18.25 -1.88
C GLU A 268 16.57 16.78 -1.61
N GLY A 269 16.88 16.02 -2.65
CA GLY A 269 17.18 14.59 -2.57
C GLY A 269 18.48 14.28 -1.82
N ARG A 270 19.38 15.26 -1.64
CA ARG A 270 20.53 15.15 -0.73
C ARG A 270 20.13 15.04 0.75
N ARG A 271 18.88 15.39 1.09
CA ARG A 271 18.32 15.33 2.46
C ARG A 271 17.31 14.20 2.61
N VAL A 272 17.24 13.31 1.62
CA VAL A 272 16.27 12.22 1.57
C VAL A 272 16.96 10.92 1.91
N THR A 273 16.32 10.13 2.77
CA THR A 273 16.67 8.72 2.97
C THR A 273 15.50 7.84 2.56
N LYS A 274 15.77 6.83 1.71
CA LYS A 274 14.75 5.88 1.27
C LYS A 274 14.36 4.95 2.41
N ARG A 275 13.06 4.83 2.67
CA ARG A 275 12.52 3.90 3.67
C ARG A 275 12.24 2.54 3.02
N VAL A 276 12.65 1.47 3.69
CA VAL A 276 12.31 0.10 3.26
C VAL A 276 10.88 -0.21 3.72
N LYS A 277 9.89 -0.02 2.83
CA LYS A 277 8.51 -0.53 3.05
C LYS A 277 8.39 -1.97 2.57
N SER A 278 7.29 -2.63 2.97
CA SER A 278 6.95 -3.97 2.48
C SER A 278 6.89 -4.00 0.94
N ARG A 279 7.27 -5.14 0.34
CA ARG A 279 7.28 -5.31 -1.13
C ARG A 279 5.92 -4.99 -1.79
N ASN A 280 4.83 -5.06 -1.02
CA ASN A 280 3.45 -4.86 -1.47
C ASN A 280 2.97 -3.40 -1.37
N SER A 281 3.75 -2.49 -0.78
CA SER A 281 3.40 -1.06 -0.75
C SER A 281 3.35 -0.49 -2.17
N PRO A 282 2.32 0.28 -2.56
CA PRO A 282 2.32 0.96 -3.86
C PRO A 282 3.31 2.13 -3.90
N ALA A 283 3.69 2.69 -2.75
CA ALA A 283 4.49 3.90 -2.64
C ALA A 283 6.01 3.65 -2.64
N TYR A 284 6.75 4.58 -3.22
CA TYR A 284 8.17 4.81 -2.97
C TYR A 284 8.27 5.81 -1.81
N THR A 285 8.67 5.34 -0.64
CA THR A 285 8.64 6.14 0.58
C THR A 285 10.00 6.71 0.92
N ILE A 286 10.03 7.98 1.27
CA ILE A 286 11.24 8.70 1.66
C ILE A 286 11.05 9.45 2.97
N ASP A 287 12.10 9.49 3.77
CA ASP A 287 12.19 10.40 4.91
C ASP A 287 12.95 11.65 4.44
N TYR A 288 12.25 12.77 4.36
CA TYR A 288 12.78 14.05 3.88
C TYR A 288 13.13 14.97 5.05
N LYS A 289 14.44 15.14 5.31
CA LYS A 289 14.96 16.07 6.33
C LYS A 289 15.03 17.50 5.78
N ALA A 290 13.86 18.10 5.57
CA ALA A 290 13.76 19.42 4.95
C ALA A 290 14.34 20.54 5.84
N ILE A 291 14.05 20.50 7.14
CA ILE A 291 14.38 21.55 8.10
C ILE A 291 15.40 21.00 9.12
N PRO A 292 16.60 21.60 9.24
CA PRO A 292 17.57 21.22 10.26
C PRO A 292 16.97 21.28 11.66
N GLY A 293 17.22 20.25 12.48
CA GLY A 293 16.71 20.17 13.85
C GLY A 293 15.23 19.78 13.99
N LYS A 294 14.47 19.63 12.89
CA LYS A 294 13.12 19.06 12.93
C LYS A 294 13.10 17.59 12.49
N MET A 295 12.04 16.88 12.89
CA MET A 295 11.80 15.51 12.42
C MET A 295 11.68 15.47 10.90
N ALA A 296 12.08 14.33 10.31
CA ALA A 296 11.94 14.10 8.89
C ALA A 296 10.45 14.00 8.52
N ILE A 297 10.11 14.50 7.34
CA ILE A 297 8.78 14.38 6.75
C ILE A 297 8.74 13.06 5.96
N ASP A 298 7.79 12.18 6.25
CA ASP A 298 7.57 10.96 5.48
C ASP A 298 6.78 11.30 4.20
N VAL A 299 7.34 11.00 3.03
CA VAL A 299 6.73 11.32 1.74
C VAL A 299 6.55 10.04 0.93
N ASP A 300 5.29 9.76 0.60
CA ASP A 300 4.89 8.63 -0.24
C ASP A 300 4.74 9.10 -1.69
N LEU A 301 5.66 8.68 -2.57
CA LEU A 301 5.57 8.88 -4.01
C LEU A 301 4.88 7.67 -4.64
N VAL A 302 3.63 7.83 -5.07
CA VAL A 302 2.77 6.74 -5.54
C VAL A 302 2.65 6.79 -7.07
N PRO A 303 3.30 5.89 -7.82
CA PRO A 303 3.12 5.80 -9.26
C PRO A 303 1.72 5.26 -9.58
N CYS A 304 1.01 5.96 -10.45
CA CYS A 304 -0.34 5.62 -10.86
C CYS A 304 -0.61 5.96 -12.34
N PHE A 305 -1.75 5.51 -12.84
CA PHE A 305 -2.35 6.04 -14.07
C PHE A 305 -3.71 6.65 -13.75
N LYS A 306 -4.04 7.73 -14.47
CA LYS A 306 -5.38 8.31 -14.48
C LYS A 306 -6.28 7.52 -15.42
N ILE A 307 -7.52 7.36 -15.00
CA ILE A 307 -8.58 6.72 -15.79
C ILE A 307 -9.73 7.71 -15.90
N ASP A 308 -10.20 7.88 -17.12
CA ASP A 308 -11.37 8.71 -17.40
C ASP A 308 -12.65 7.99 -16.98
N GLY A 309 -13.45 8.69 -16.19
CA GLY A 309 -14.65 8.16 -15.59
C GLY A 309 -14.39 7.13 -14.49
N TRP A 310 -15.50 6.66 -13.95
CA TRP A 310 -15.54 5.64 -12.92
C TRP A 310 -15.97 4.28 -13.48
N PRO A 311 -15.61 3.18 -12.81
CA PRO A 311 -16.15 1.85 -13.11
C PRO A 311 -17.69 1.89 -13.12
N PRO A 312 -18.36 1.15 -14.03
CA PRO A 312 -19.83 1.10 -14.07
C PRO A 312 -20.48 0.81 -12.71
N VAL A 313 -19.87 -0.10 -11.93
CA VAL A 313 -20.33 -0.46 -10.57
C VAL A 313 -20.33 0.73 -9.60
N ALA A 314 -19.46 1.72 -9.81
CA ALA A 314 -19.29 2.87 -8.94
C ALA A 314 -20.08 4.11 -9.44
N LYS A 315 -20.68 4.07 -10.64
CA LYS A 315 -21.42 5.21 -11.23
C LYS A 315 -22.77 5.52 -10.54
N ARG A 316 -23.17 4.74 -9.53
CA ARG A 316 -24.45 4.90 -8.82
C ARG A 316 -24.36 5.67 -7.50
N LEU A 317 -23.22 6.30 -7.20
CA LEU A 317 -23.12 7.14 -6.01
C LEU A 317 -24.02 8.37 -6.12
N ASN A 318 -24.90 8.54 -5.14
CA ASN A 318 -25.76 9.71 -4.99
C ASN A 318 -25.82 10.14 -3.51
N PRO A 319 -24.74 10.74 -2.97
CA PRO A 319 -24.70 11.17 -1.57
C PRO A 319 -25.69 12.31 -1.34
N LYS A 320 -26.71 12.08 -0.51
CA LYS A 320 -27.75 13.04 -0.13
C LYS A 320 -27.21 14.22 0.68
N TRP A 321 -26.07 14.05 1.35
CA TRP A 321 -25.44 15.09 2.15
C TRP A 321 -24.76 16.18 1.31
N ILE A 322 -24.66 16.01 -0.01
CA ILE A 322 -24.08 16.99 -0.94
C ILE A 322 -25.20 17.69 -1.69
N ALA A 323 -25.36 18.99 -1.44
CA ALA A 323 -26.44 19.78 -2.03
C ALA A 323 -26.23 20.09 -3.52
N TYR A 324 -25.00 19.93 -4.03
CA TYR A 324 -24.65 20.31 -5.40
C TYR A 324 -24.20 19.10 -6.23
N ASP A 325 -25.01 18.75 -7.23
CA ASP A 325 -24.73 17.67 -8.17
C ASP A 325 -23.39 17.86 -8.90
N ASN A 326 -22.95 19.11 -9.09
CA ASN A 326 -21.69 19.40 -9.75
C ASN A 326 -20.46 18.89 -8.96
N VAL A 327 -20.51 18.86 -7.61
CA VAL A 327 -19.41 18.36 -6.78
C VAL A 327 -19.29 16.85 -6.93
N VAL A 328 -20.43 16.14 -6.87
CA VAL A 328 -20.49 14.69 -7.07
C VAL A 328 -20.04 14.35 -8.49
N HIS A 329 -20.60 15.04 -9.50
CA HIS A 329 -20.24 14.86 -10.90
C HIS A 329 -18.73 15.08 -11.12
N ASN A 330 -18.16 16.16 -10.58
CA ASN A 330 -16.73 16.45 -10.69
C ASN A 330 -15.86 15.40 -9.99
N ALA A 331 -16.27 14.90 -8.82
CA ALA A 331 -15.59 13.83 -8.12
C ALA A 331 -15.58 12.52 -8.92
N MET A 332 -16.65 12.27 -9.70
CA MET A 332 -16.83 11.06 -10.50
C MET A 332 -16.23 11.14 -11.92
N LYS A 333 -15.65 12.28 -12.31
CA LYS A 333 -15.05 12.47 -13.64
C LYS A 333 -13.87 11.57 -13.94
N SER A 334 -13.13 11.15 -12.92
CA SER A 334 -11.91 10.35 -13.08
C SER A 334 -11.61 9.54 -11.82
N CYS A 335 -10.93 8.43 -11.99
CA CYS A 335 -10.30 7.69 -10.90
C CYS A 335 -8.85 7.33 -11.28
N ASP A 336 -8.12 6.69 -10.37
CA ASP A 336 -6.74 6.30 -10.60
C ASP A 336 -6.55 4.80 -10.37
N VAL A 337 -5.47 4.24 -10.89
CA VAL A 337 -5.01 2.87 -10.58
C VAL A 337 -3.60 2.89 -10.03
N VAL A 338 -3.36 2.10 -8.97
CA VAL A 338 -2.08 2.04 -8.25
C VAL A 338 -1.53 0.62 -8.19
N CYS A 339 -0.20 0.51 -8.07
CA CYS A 339 0.55 -0.75 -8.03
C CYS A 339 0.43 -1.48 -6.67
N LYS A 340 -0.79 -1.85 -6.24
CA LYS A 340 -1.01 -2.65 -5.02
C LYS A 340 -1.36 -4.09 -5.39
N LYS A 341 -0.67 -5.04 -4.76
CA LYS A 341 -0.94 -6.48 -4.92
C LYS A 341 -2.36 -6.80 -4.40
N CYS A 342 -3.09 -7.64 -5.14
CA CYS A 342 -4.36 -8.18 -4.67
C CYS A 342 -4.11 -9.11 -3.48
N PRO A 343 -4.84 -8.96 -2.35
CA PRO A 343 -4.67 -9.82 -1.19
C PRO A 343 -5.25 -11.23 -1.40
N HIS A 344 -6.14 -11.39 -2.38
CA HIS A 344 -6.71 -12.69 -2.74
C HIS A 344 -5.77 -13.45 -3.67
N ASP A 345 -5.80 -14.77 -3.56
CA ASP A 345 -5.14 -15.62 -4.54
C ASP A 345 -5.96 -15.59 -5.83
N HIS A 346 -5.40 -15.00 -6.88
CA HIS A 346 -6.05 -14.77 -8.16
C HIS A 346 -5.06 -15.07 -9.28
N PRO A 347 -5.46 -15.81 -10.34
CA PRO A 347 -4.55 -16.22 -11.40
C PRO A 347 -3.83 -15.04 -12.06
N ASP A 348 -4.55 -13.93 -12.27
CA ASP A 348 -4.00 -12.71 -12.88
C ASP A 348 -3.37 -11.73 -11.87
N ASN A 349 -3.02 -12.12 -10.63
CA ASN A 349 -2.53 -11.17 -9.61
C ASN A 349 -1.27 -10.36 -10.04
N ASN A 350 -0.50 -10.88 -11.00
CA ASN A 350 0.63 -10.18 -11.62
C ASN A 350 0.22 -9.07 -12.61
N LEU A 351 -1.06 -8.99 -12.99
CA LEU A 351 -1.64 -7.99 -13.91
C LEU A 351 -2.65 -7.06 -13.23
N LEU A 352 -3.05 -7.37 -11.98
CA LEU A 352 -4.07 -6.60 -11.26
C LEU A 352 -3.51 -5.31 -10.66
N TRP A 353 -4.23 -4.23 -10.90
CA TRP A 353 -4.05 -2.92 -10.30
C TRP A 353 -5.19 -2.61 -9.35
N ARG A 354 -4.93 -1.87 -8.27
CA ARG A 354 -6.00 -1.43 -7.37
C ARG A 354 -6.53 -0.07 -7.83
N LEU A 355 -7.85 0.09 -7.91
CA LEU A 355 -8.48 1.40 -8.02
C LEU A 355 -8.13 2.30 -6.83
N SER A 356 -8.09 3.60 -7.09
CA SER A 356 -7.96 4.65 -6.11
C SER A 356 -8.89 5.80 -6.46
N PHE A 357 -9.61 6.28 -5.45
CA PHE A 357 -10.52 7.41 -5.56
C PHE A 357 -10.00 8.63 -4.80
N ALA A 358 -8.69 8.72 -4.55
CA ALA A 358 -8.10 9.75 -3.68
C ALA A 358 -8.49 11.18 -4.09
N LYS A 359 -8.58 11.46 -5.40
CA LYS A 359 -9.05 12.76 -5.92
C LYS A 359 -10.50 13.04 -5.53
N ALA A 360 -11.38 12.07 -5.74
CA ALA A 360 -12.79 12.19 -5.36
C ALA A 360 -12.95 12.31 -3.85
N GLU A 361 -12.27 11.47 -3.08
CA GLU A 361 -12.28 11.53 -1.61
C GLU A 361 -11.86 12.91 -1.09
N LYS A 362 -10.81 13.51 -1.67
CA LYS A 362 -10.36 14.87 -1.32
C LYS A 362 -11.43 15.91 -1.64
N MET A 363 -12.07 15.82 -2.81
CA MET A 363 -13.15 16.74 -3.20
C MET A 363 -14.33 16.66 -2.22
N LEU A 364 -14.81 15.44 -1.95
CA LEU A 364 -15.91 15.19 -1.02
C LEU A 364 -15.55 15.65 0.40
N MET A 365 -14.40 15.24 0.93
CA MET A 365 -13.96 15.60 2.29
C MET A 365 -13.72 17.10 2.48
N ASN A 366 -13.33 17.83 1.43
CA ASN A 366 -13.23 19.29 1.49
C ASN A 366 -14.60 19.97 1.44
N HIS A 367 -15.57 19.37 0.74
CA HIS A 367 -16.96 19.85 0.72
C HIS A 367 -17.71 19.59 2.04
N ALA A 368 -17.29 18.60 2.84
CA ALA A 368 -17.96 18.19 4.09
C ALA A 368 -18.23 19.33 5.10
N ASN A 369 -17.48 20.44 5.04
CA ASN A 369 -17.66 21.61 5.91
C ASN A 369 -18.14 22.87 5.15
N SER A 370 -18.44 22.77 3.86
CA SER A 370 -18.85 23.90 3.00
C SER A 370 -20.36 24.09 2.89
N SER A 371 -21.16 23.09 3.25
CA SER A 371 -22.62 23.23 3.37
C SER A 371 -22.96 23.99 4.64
N GLY A 372 -23.74 25.07 4.53
CA GLY A 372 -24.08 26.01 5.60
C GLY A 372 -24.64 25.41 6.89
N ASP A 373 -25.11 24.17 6.87
CA ASP A 373 -25.75 23.50 8.01
C ASP A 373 -24.87 22.49 8.77
N SER A 374 -23.62 22.23 8.37
CA SER A 374 -22.79 21.25 9.13
C SER A 374 -21.28 21.50 9.06
N LYS A 375 -20.76 22.42 9.88
CA LYS A 375 -19.30 22.62 10.04
C LYS A 375 -18.58 21.44 10.71
N PHE A 376 -19.31 20.48 11.28
CA PHE A 376 -18.80 19.45 12.18
C PHE A 376 -18.43 18.12 11.51
N LYS A 377 -18.84 17.83 10.26
CA LYS A 377 -18.60 16.49 9.65
C LYS A 377 -17.11 16.12 9.59
N LYS A 378 -16.28 17.07 9.15
CA LYS A 378 -14.83 16.87 9.06
C LYS A 378 -14.15 16.89 10.42
N ASP A 379 -14.65 17.69 11.35
CA ASP A 379 -14.11 17.79 12.71
C ASP A 379 -14.41 16.51 13.48
N ALA A 380 -15.63 15.99 13.41
CA ALA A 380 -15.98 14.66 13.89
C ALA A 380 -15.12 13.54 13.29
N PHE A 381 -14.82 13.58 11.97
CA PHE A 381 -13.86 12.62 11.39
C PHE A 381 -12.46 12.73 12.02
N ARG A 382 -11.96 13.95 12.28
CA ARG A 382 -10.69 14.16 12.98
C ARG A 382 -10.73 13.60 14.40
N HIS A 383 -11.82 13.83 15.13
CA HIS A 383 -12.03 13.31 16.50
C HIS A 383 -11.96 11.79 16.52
N ILE A 384 -12.73 11.13 15.65
CA ILE A 384 -12.77 9.67 15.58
C ILE A 384 -11.41 9.11 15.19
N LYS A 385 -10.72 9.74 14.23
CA LYS A 385 -9.37 9.34 13.81
C LYS A 385 -8.38 9.43 14.98
N LEU A 386 -8.39 10.52 15.74
CA LEU A 386 -7.56 10.69 16.93
C LEU A 386 -7.86 9.64 18.00
N SER A 387 -9.13 9.44 18.34
CA SER A 387 -9.55 8.44 19.33
C SER A 387 -9.06 7.05 18.96
N ILE A 388 -9.17 6.67 17.68
CA ILE A 388 -8.71 5.37 17.22
C ILE A 388 -7.18 5.26 17.24
N CYS A 389 -6.43 6.33 16.94
CA CYS A 389 -4.98 6.35 17.10
C CYS A 389 -4.58 6.07 18.56
N LYS A 390 -5.22 6.74 19.53
CA LYS A 390 -4.96 6.51 20.97
C LYS A 390 -5.32 5.08 21.40
N ILE A 391 -6.43 4.54 20.89
CA ILE A 391 -6.79 3.14 21.16
C ILE A 391 -5.74 2.20 20.57
N LYS A 392 -5.14 2.52 19.40
CA LYS A 392 -4.10 1.67 18.78
C LYS A 392 -2.81 1.67 19.57
N GLU A 393 -2.44 2.81 20.12
CA GLU A 393 -1.28 2.92 21.02
C GLU A 393 -1.46 2.06 22.27
N LYS A 394 -2.69 2.02 22.82
CA LYS A 394 -3.01 1.24 24.01
C LYS A 394 -3.21 -0.27 23.72
N TYR A 395 -3.75 -0.62 22.56
CA TYR A 395 -4.11 -2.00 22.20
C TYR A 395 -3.69 -2.36 20.76
N PRO A 396 -2.38 -2.33 20.44
CA PRO A 396 -1.90 -2.48 19.07
C PRO A 396 -2.32 -3.80 18.42
N GLU A 397 -2.22 -4.91 19.16
CA GLU A 397 -2.57 -6.27 18.71
C GLU A 397 -4.04 -6.42 18.29
N LYS A 398 -4.96 -5.70 18.96
CA LYS A 398 -6.41 -5.89 18.78
C LYS A 398 -6.97 -5.13 17.57
N ILE A 399 -6.37 -3.99 17.22
CA ILE A 399 -6.90 -3.10 16.19
C ILE A 399 -5.86 -2.70 15.13
N GLN A 400 -4.76 -3.45 15.02
CA GLN A 400 -3.71 -3.27 14.01
C GLN A 400 -4.24 -3.23 12.57
N LYS A 401 -5.29 -4.02 12.29
CA LYS A 401 -5.89 -4.12 10.94
C LYS A 401 -6.69 -2.88 10.54
N PHE A 402 -7.03 -2.00 11.50
CA PHE A 402 -7.71 -0.75 11.20
C PHE A 402 -6.73 0.25 10.62
N SER A 403 -7.09 0.87 9.50
CA SER A 403 -6.34 1.98 8.92
C SER A 403 -7.16 3.26 8.95
N SER A 404 -6.52 4.42 8.81
CA SER A 404 -7.25 5.69 8.65
C SER A 404 -8.19 5.68 7.43
N TYR A 405 -7.90 4.83 6.45
CA TYR A 405 -8.77 4.61 5.30
C TYR A 405 -10.09 3.95 5.70
N CYS A 406 -10.05 2.91 6.54
CA CYS A 406 -11.26 2.23 7.03
C CYS A 406 -12.22 3.21 7.71
N ILE A 407 -11.67 4.11 8.53
CA ILE A 407 -12.43 5.15 9.22
C ILE A 407 -13.04 6.12 8.21
N LYS A 408 -12.26 6.61 7.24
CA LYS A 408 -12.75 7.55 6.22
C LYS A 408 -13.94 6.97 5.44
N GLN A 409 -13.81 5.71 5.03
CA GLN A 409 -14.85 5.00 4.29
C GLN A 409 -16.12 4.82 5.15
N PHE A 410 -15.97 4.43 6.42
CA PHE A 410 -17.09 4.36 7.35
C PHE A 410 -17.78 5.73 7.49
N MET A 411 -17.03 6.81 7.68
CA MET A 411 -17.60 8.16 7.77
C MET A 411 -18.41 8.55 6.53
N PHE A 412 -17.92 8.26 5.33
CA PHE A 412 -18.67 8.55 4.10
C PHE A 412 -20.03 7.83 4.07
N THR A 413 -20.14 6.62 4.63
CA THR A 413 -21.43 5.92 4.74
C THR A 413 -22.38 6.53 5.77
N GLN A 414 -21.84 7.27 6.76
CA GLN A 414 -22.65 7.87 7.83
C GLN A 414 -23.06 9.32 7.51
N PHE A 415 -22.38 10.01 6.60
CA PHE A 415 -22.67 11.42 6.30
C PHE A 415 -24.10 11.68 5.79
N ASP A 416 -24.72 10.72 5.10
CA ASP A 416 -26.13 10.81 4.66
C ASP A 416 -27.14 10.70 5.80
N ASN A 417 -26.76 9.98 6.86
CA ASN A 417 -27.61 9.75 8.03
C ASN A 417 -27.38 10.81 9.12
N TRP A 418 -26.52 11.80 8.85
CA TRP A 418 -26.21 12.85 9.81
C TRP A 418 -27.43 13.74 10.01
N PRO A 419 -27.86 14.00 11.27
CA PRO A 419 -28.97 14.90 11.51
C PRO A 419 -28.69 16.28 10.90
N LYS A 420 -29.71 16.83 10.24
CA LYS A 420 -29.66 18.16 9.60
C LYS A 420 -29.81 19.30 10.62
N GLU A 421 -30.34 19.00 11.80
CA GLU A 421 -30.62 19.95 12.87
C GLU A 421 -29.54 19.93 13.95
N SER A 422 -29.53 20.97 14.80
CA SER A 422 -28.57 21.22 15.89
C SER A 422 -28.64 20.16 17.01
N THR A 423 -28.28 18.92 16.69
CA THR A 423 -27.86 17.96 17.70
C THR A 423 -26.46 18.35 18.14
N GLU A 424 -26.19 18.37 19.45
CA GLU A 424 -24.85 18.65 19.96
C GLU A 424 -23.83 17.73 19.28
N GLU A 425 -22.79 18.32 18.69
CA GLU A 425 -21.74 17.63 17.92
C GLU A 425 -21.20 16.40 18.69
N VAL A 426 -21.08 16.57 19.99
CA VAL A 426 -20.74 15.59 21.02
C VAL A 426 -21.58 14.31 20.95
N ILE A 427 -22.90 14.44 20.88
CA ILE A 427 -23.84 13.31 20.85
C ILE A 427 -23.65 12.53 19.55
N ILE A 428 -23.47 13.24 18.44
CA ILE A 428 -23.27 12.62 17.13
C ILE A 428 -21.95 11.84 17.09
N GLN A 429 -20.87 12.43 17.57
CA GLN A 429 -19.57 11.76 17.67
C GLN A 429 -19.64 10.51 18.55
N ARG A 430 -20.33 10.58 19.69
CA ARG A 430 -20.54 9.43 20.58
C ARG A 430 -21.30 8.31 19.88
N ASN A 431 -22.38 8.64 19.17
CA ASN A 431 -23.18 7.65 18.45
C ASN A 431 -22.38 7.00 17.31
N ILE A 432 -21.57 7.76 16.58
CA ILE A 432 -20.72 7.22 15.52
C ILE A 432 -19.63 6.31 16.09
N LEU A 433 -19.02 6.68 17.22
CA LEU A 433 -18.02 5.83 17.87
C LEU A 433 -18.65 4.52 18.36
N LYS A 434 -19.86 4.56 18.93
CA LYS A 434 -20.62 3.37 19.30
C LYS A 434 -20.91 2.48 18.09
N GLN A 435 -21.46 3.03 17.01
CA GLN A 435 -21.73 2.27 15.79
C GLN A 435 -20.47 1.68 15.16
N LEU A 436 -19.34 2.40 15.23
CA LEU A 436 -18.07 1.86 14.77
C LEU A 436 -17.60 0.68 15.63
N ILE A 437 -17.77 0.75 16.94
CA ILE A 437 -17.46 -0.33 17.89
C ILE A 437 -18.40 -1.53 17.68
N GLU A 438 -19.70 -1.31 17.52
CA GLU A 438 -20.66 -2.37 17.22
C GLU A 438 -20.34 -3.05 15.88
N GLY A 439 -20.05 -2.28 14.83
CA GLY A 439 -19.63 -2.83 13.53
C GLY A 439 -18.30 -3.59 13.57
N LEU A 440 -17.42 -3.23 14.52
CA LEU A 440 -16.17 -3.95 14.80
C LEU A 440 -16.45 -5.32 15.44
N GLU A 441 -17.35 -5.36 16.44
CA GLU A 441 -17.72 -6.56 17.20
C GLU A 441 -18.47 -7.58 16.34
N GLU A 442 -19.37 -7.12 15.48
CA GLU A 442 -20.12 -7.97 14.55
C GLU A 442 -19.27 -8.51 13.37
N ARG A 443 -17.97 -8.13 13.28
CA ARG A 443 -17.10 -8.38 12.10
C ARG A 443 -17.65 -7.84 10.77
N CYS A 444 -18.64 -6.94 10.83
CA CYS A 444 -19.35 -6.37 9.69
C CYS A 444 -18.50 -5.40 8.85
N ILE A 445 -17.34 -4.95 9.34
CA ILE A 445 -16.43 -4.03 8.62
C ILE A 445 -15.59 -4.74 7.54
N GLN A 446 -15.79 -6.04 7.29
CA GLN A 446 -15.14 -6.71 6.16
C GLN A 446 -15.54 -6.12 4.78
N ILE A 447 -16.59 -5.29 4.72
CA ILE A 447 -17.21 -4.86 3.46
C ILE A 447 -17.63 -3.39 3.57
N ILE A 448 -16.72 -2.46 3.91
CA ILE A 448 -16.98 -1.01 3.64
C ILE A 448 -16.21 -0.56 2.40
N SER A 449 -14.99 -1.07 2.15
CA SER A 449 -14.39 -0.98 0.82
C SER A 449 -15.21 -1.73 -0.24
N PHE A 450 -15.91 -2.77 0.19
CA PHE A 450 -16.75 -3.58 -0.67
C PHE A 450 -18.19 -3.02 -0.73
N LYS A 451 -18.75 -2.38 0.31
CA LYS A 451 -20.04 -1.65 0.22
C LYS A 451 -19.89 -0.31 -0.53
N MET A 452 -18.82 0.47 -0.43
CA MET A 452 -18.70 1.62 -1.35
C MET A 452 -18.50 1.22 -2.83
N ILE A 453 -18.14 -0.05 -3.10
CA ILE A 453 -18.14 -0.64 -4.45
C ILE A 453 -19.45 -1.42 -4.77
N MET A 454 -20.23 -1.84 -3.76
CA MET A 454 -21.41 -2.75 -3.92
C MET A 454 -22.72 -2.30 -3.24
N SER A 455 -22.77 -1.19 -2.50
CA SER A 455 -23.97 -0.70 -1.79
C SER A 455 -24.83 0.11 -2.75
N CYS A 456 -25.27 -0.58 -3.78
CA CYS A 456 -26.54 -0.35 -4.44
C CYS A 456 -27.38 -1.65 -4.46
N SER A 457 -27.19 -2.56 -3.50
CA SER A 457 -27.84 -3.88 -3.46
C SER A 457 -28.55 -4.23 -2.14
N LEU A 458 -28.97 -3.23 -1.35
CA LEU A 458 -29.93 -3.44 -0.26
C LEU A 458 -31.16 -2.53 -0.42
N SER A 459 -31.92 -2.76 -1.49
CA SER A 459 -33.37 -2.46 -1.51
C SER A 459 -34.19 -3.44 -2.38
N GLN A 460 -33.70 -4.66 -2.60
CA GLN A 460 -34.50 -5.73 -3.22
C GLN A 460 -34.59 -6.95 -2.30
N ARG A 461 -35.20 -6.75 -1.13
CA ARG A 461 -35.93 -7.78 -0.37
C ARG A 461 -37.04 -7.11 0.44
N MET A 462 -37.91 -6.41 -0.26
CA MET A 462 -39.31 -6.20 0.10
C MET A 462 -40.05 -6.01 -1.22
N ASN A 463 -40.37 -7.15 -1.84
CA ASN A 463 -41.54 -7.43 -2.65
C ASN A 463 -41.53 -8.94 -2.94
#